data_AF-A0A8H7M1H6-F1
#
_entry.id   AF-A0A8H7M1H6-F1
#
_cell.length_a   1.000
_cell.length_b   1.000
_cell.length_c   1.000
_cell.angle_alpha   90.00
_cell.angle_beta   90.00
_cell.angle_gamma   90.00
#
_symmetry.space_group_name_H-M   'P 1'
#
loop_
_entity.id
_entity.type
_entity.pdbx_description
1 polymer ?
#
loop_
_entity_poly.entity_id
_entity_poly.type
_entity_poly.pdbx_seq_one_letter_code
_entity_poly.pdbx_strand_id
1 'polypeptide(L)'
;MPCDQLLEVSLALGQLFCNRLSRRLFSAGDADAIRVWSRSTIQTSDKTVLGDLLDEFKVSVDRCVAAGECKLEKWPTLHLVDVVDLDVDAAVTVAVVDVVALAVVAARMMTRSVKDGKIKSMEEIYLFSLPIKEYQIVDFFLPTLKDEVMKIMPVQKQTRAGQRTRFKAFVAIGDFDGHVGLGVKCAKEVATAIRGAIIAAKLSVVPVRRGYWGASLGDPHTVPSKVSGKVGSVMCRLIPAPRGTGIVAAPASKRLLQLAGVQDVYTQAKGSTATMGNFLKATFVAISTTYRFVTPDLWRQIPLSKTPYEEFSGHLALAGKKSALY
;
A
#
# COMPACT_ATOMS: atom_id res chain seq x y z
N MET A 1 29.34 5.68 24.22
CA MET A 1 28.31 6.49 23.54
C MET A 1 28.02 5.83 22.19
N PRO A 2 27.12 4.84 22.14
CA PRO A 2 27.10 3.92 21.00
C PRO A 2 25.72 3.74 20.34
N CYS A 3 25.74 3.25 19.10
CA CYS A 3 24.64 2.67 18.33
C CYS A 3 23.47 3.55 17.86
N ASP A 4 23.00 4.55 18.61
CA ASP A 4 21.73 5.23 18.26
C ASP A 4 21.83 6.08 16.99
N GLN A 5 22.95 6.79 16.76
CA GLN A 5 23.14 7.60 15.55
C GLN A 5 23.44 6.77 14.28
N LEU A 6 24.04 5.59 14.41
CA LEU A 6 24.28 4.69 13.28
C LEU A 6 22.99 4.01 12.80
N LEU A 7 22.04 3.77 13.71
CA LEU A 7 20.73 3.22 13.37
C LEU A 7 19.87 4.25 12.62
N GLU A 8 19.92 5.53 13.01
CA GLU A 8 19.19 6.62 12.35
C GLU A 8 19.65 6.88 10.92
N VAL A 9 20.96 6.81 10.64
CA VAL A 9 21.52 6.97 9.29
C VAL A 9 21.20 5.77 8.40
N SER A 10 21.22 4.55 8.96
CA SER A 10 20.77 3.31 8.30
C SER A 10 19.28 3.34 7.96
N LEU A 11 18.44 3.80 8.89
CA LEU A 11 17.00 3.99 8.71
C LEU A 11 16.71 5.02 7.62
N ALA A 12 17.40 6.17 7.62
CA ALA A 12 17.22 7.22 6.62
C ALA A 12 17.60 6.77 5.20
N LEU A 13 18.72 6.06 5.06
CA LEU A 13 19.19 5.51 3.77
C LEU A 13 18.30 4.36 3.29
N GLY A 14 17.84 3.48 4.18
CA GLY A 14 16.87 2.43 3.88
C GLY A 14 15.52 2.98 3.43
N GLN A 15 15.01 4.04 4.09
CA GLN A 15 13.77 4.71 3.69
C GLN A 15 13.90 5.40 2.33
N LEU A 16 15.03 6.06 2.04
CA LEU A 16 15.30 6.72 0.76
C LEU A 16 15.43 5.71 -0.40
N PHE A 17 16.10 4.58 -0.15
CA PHE A 17 16.24 3.49 -1.12
C PHE A 17 14.87 2.83 -1.40
N CYS A 18 14.09 2.56 -0.36
CA CYS A 18 12.74 2.00 -0.49
C CYS A 18 11.76 2.97 -1.18
N ASN A 19 11.87 4.28 -0.93
CA ASN A 19 11.04 5.31 -1.58
C ASN A 19 11.42 5.57 -3.05
N ARG A 20 12.68 5.41 -3.46
CA ARG A 20 13.09 5.51 -4.87
C ARG A 20 12.83 4.22 -5.66
N LEU A 21 13.08 3.06 -5.05
CA LEU A 21 12.79 1.76 -5.65
C LEU A 21 11.28 1.56 -5.81
N SER A 22 10.47 1.97 -4.82
CA SER A 22 9.01 1.92 -4.92
C SER A 22 8.48 2.87 -6.00
N ARG A 23 9.02 4.08 -6.17
CA ARG A 23 8.63 5.01 -7.25
C ARG A 23 9.00 4.49 -8.65
N ARG A 24 10.19 3.89 -8.84
CA ARG A 24 10.59 3.28 -10.12
C ARG A 24 9.78 2.02 -10.45
N LEU A 25 9.48 1.17 -9.46
CA LEU A 25 8.61 -0.01 -9.63
C LEU A 25 7.14 0.37 -9.88
N PHE A 26 6.64 1.49 -9.33
CA PHE A 26 5.30 2.01 -9.61
C PHE A 26 5.16 2.56 -11.03
N SER A 27 6.25 3.08 -11.62
CA SER A 27 6.29 3.55 -13.02
C SER A 27 6.28 2.42 -14.03
N ALA A 28 6.77 1.23 -13.67
CA ALA A 28 6.92 0.09 -14.57
C ALA A 28 5.63 -0.75 -14.73
N GLY A 29 4.53 -0.41 -14.06
CA GLY A 29 3.21 -1.02 -14.33
C GLY A 29 3.02 -2.48 -13.89
N ASP A 30 4.03 -3.13 -13.28
CA ASP A 30 3.97 -4.54 -12.90
C ASP A 30 3.57 -4.74 -11.44
N ALA A 31 2.25 -4.68 -11.18
CA ALA A 31 1.66 -4.99 -9.89
C ALA A 31 1.72 -6.50 -9.49
N ASP A 32 2.26 -7.36 -10.35
CA ASP A 32 2.40 -8.80 -10.11
C ASP A 32 3.80 -9.22 -9.61
N ALA A 33 4.82 -8.36 -9.71
CA ALA A 33 6.19 -8.67 -9.27
C ALA A 33 6.33 -8.77 -7.73
N ILE A 34 5.42 -8.17 -6.97
CA ILE A 34 5.44 -8.19 -5.49
C ILE A 34 4.87 -9.51 -4.93
N ARG A 35 4.17 -10.32 -5.74
CA ARG A 35 3.43 -11.51 -5.25
C ARG A 35 4.16 -12.84 -5.41
N VAL A 36 5.32 -12.86 -6.05
CA VAL A 36 6.15 -14.06 -6.21
C VAL A 36 7.41 -13.91 -5.36
N TRP A 37 7.22 -13.78 -4.05
CA TRP A 37 8.32 -13.74 -3.08
C TRP A 37 8.15 -14.80 -2.00
N SER A 38 7.69 -15.97 -2.43
CA SER A 38 7.93 -17.23 -1.74
C SER A 38 8.13 -18.31 -2.81
N ARG A 39 9.38 -18.69 -3.06
CA ARG A 39 9.80 -19.76 -3.99
C ARG A 39 9.45 -19.55 -5.47
N SER A 40 10.23 -18.72 -6.15
CA SER A 40 10.76 -19.05 -7.48
C SER A 40 11.82 -18.03 -7.89
N THR A 41 12.98 -18.56 -8.29
CA THR A 41 14.11 -17.88 -8.90
C THR A 41 13.63 -16.94 -10.01
N ILE A 42 13.89 -15.63 -9.87
CA ILE A 42 13.70 -14.67 -10.95
C ILE A 42 15.02 -14.65 -11.73
N GLN A 43 15.03 -15.21 -12.94
CA GLN A 43 16.04 -14.90 -13.94
C GLN A 43 15.73 -13.52 -14.53
N THR A 44 16.21 -12.45 -13.90
CA THR A 44 16.31 -11.14 -14.56
C THR A 44 17.60 -11.12 -15.36
N SER A 45 17.46 -11.02 -16.68
CA SER A 45 18.54 -11.13 -17.66
C SER A 45 19.45 -9.91 -17.78
N ASP A 46 19.24 -8.82 -17.04
CA ASP A 46 20.03 -7.60 -17.22
C ASP A 46 20.88 -7.28 -16.00
N LYS A 47 22.06 -7.92 -15.93
CA LYS A 47 23.13 -7.67 -14.92
C LYS A 47 23.62 -6.21 -14.94
N THR A 48 23.41 -5.49 -16.04
CA THR A 48 23.81 -4.09 -16.24
C THR A 48 23.00 -3.12 -15.38
N VAL A 49 21.69 -3.29 -15.29
CA VAL A 49 20.79 -2.39 -14.54
C VAL A 49 21.03 -2.46 -13.03
N LEU A 50 21.42 -3.63 -12.52
CA LEU A 50 21.76 -3.82 -11.11
C LEU A 50 23.14 -3.20 -10.78
N GLY A 51 24.09 -3.27 -11.73
CA GLY A 51 25.39 -2.61 -11.64
C GLY A 51 25.26 -1.09 -11.61
N ASP A 52 24.46 -0.52 -12.51
CA ASP A 52 24.24 0.94 -12.58
C ASP A 52 23.61 1.50 -11.29
N LEU A 53 22.72 0.73 -10.65
CA LEU A 53 22.07 1.10 -9.38
C LEU A 53 23.03 1.03 -8.18
N LEU A 54 23.96 0.07 -8.19
CA LEU A 54 25.00 -0.07 -7.16
C LEU A 54 26.08 1.01 -7.32
N ASP A 55 26.43 1.38 -8.55
CA ASP A 55 27.37 2.47 -8.83
C ASP A 55 26.75 3.85 -8.50
N GLU A 56 25.47 4.08 -8.79
CA GLU A 56 24.74 5.28 -8.33
C GLU A 56 24.71 5.36 -6.78
N PHE A 57 24.55 4.22 -6.11
CA PHE A 57 24.53 4.15 -4.64
C PHE A 57 25.91 4.45 -4.06
N LYS A 58 26.97 3.89 -4.65
CA LYS A 58 28.37 4.11 -4.26
C LYS A 58 28.78 5.57 -4.41
N VAL A 59 28.45 6.20 -5.55
CA VAL A 59 28.69 7.62 -5.81
C VAL A 59 27.95 8.52 -4.81
N SER A 60 26.77 8.12 -4.34
CA SER A 60 25.99 8.87 -3.35
C SER A 60 26.59 8.77 -1.94
N VAL A 61 27.13 7.60 -1.58
CA VAL A 61 27.81 7.36 -0.30
C VAL A 61 29.15 8.09 -0.25
N ASP A 62 29.94 8.03 -1.32
CA ASP A 62 31.23 8.72 -1.42
C ASP A 62 31.08 10.25 -1.34
N ARG A 63 29.97 10.79 -1.86
CA ARG A 63 29.62 12.21 -1.74
C ARG A 63 29.29 12.64 -0.31
N CYS A 64 28.66 11.76 0.47
CA CYS A 64 28.36 12.01 1.89
C CYS A 64 29.62 11.92 2.76
N VAL A 65 30.55 11.03 2.42
CA VAL A 65 31.86 10.93 3.11
C VAL A 65 32.73 12.16 2.81
N ALA A 66 32.74 12.64 1.55
CA ALA A 66 33.48 13.83 1.15
C ALA A 66 32.93 15.15 1.76
N ALA A 67 31.64 15.18 2.11
CA ALA A 67 31.01 16.32 2.80
C ALA A 67 31.36 16.41 4.30
N GLY A 68 32.12 15.45 4.85
CA GLY A 68 32.61 15.48 6.23
C GLY A 68 31.56 15.11 7.29
N GLU A 69 30.39 14.63 6.90
CA GLU A 69 29.29 14.27 7.80
C GLU A 69 29.48 12.90 8.50
N CYS A 70 30.51 12.13 8.12
CA CYS A 70 30.81 10.82 8.69
C CYS A 70 32.34 10.59 8.85
N LYS A 71 32.82 10.39 10.09
CA LYS A 71 34.17 9.86 10.35
C LYS A 71 34.13 8.33 10.34
N LEU A 72 34.38 7.73 9.19
CA LEU A 72 34.59 6.28 9.02
C LEU A 72 36.08 5.97 9.15
N GLU A 73 36.53 5.59 10.35
CA GLU A 73 37.83 4.92 10.48
C GLU A 73 37.68 3.42 10.22
N LYS A 74 38.15 3.02 9.03
CA LYS A 74 38.37 1.65 8.53
C LYS A 74 37.13 0.79 8.27
N TRP A 75 36.80 0.65 6.99
CA TRP A 75 36.20 -0.57 6.47
C TRP A 75 37.23 -1.72 6.51
N PRO A 76 36.84 -2.96 6.81
CA PRO A 76 37.70 -4.10 6.55
C PRO A 76 37.97 -4.14 5.04
N THR A 77 39.25 -4.10 4.67
CA THR A 77 39.72 -4.30 3.29
C THR A 77 39.36 -5.71 2.84
N LEU A 78 38.17 -5.87 2.28
CA LEU A 78 37.87 -6.97 1.36
C LEU A 78 38.74 -6.73 0.14
N HIS A 79 39.88 -7.42 0.11
CA HIS A 79 40.77 -7.44 -1.04
C HIS A 79 39.97 -7.84 -2.29
N LEU A 80 40.15 -7.05 -3.34
CA LEU A 80 39.54 -7.21 -4.66
C LEU A 80 40.21 -8.35 -5.47
N VAL A 81 40.57 -9.44 -4.81
CA VAL A 81 41.14 -10.64 -5.41
C VAL A 81 40.29 -11.80 -4.89
N ASP A 82 39.81 -12.64 -5.81
CA ASP A 82 38.89 -13.77 -5.63
C ASP A 82 37.38 -13.47 -5.81
N VAL A 83 37.03 -12.50 -6.66
CA VAL A 83 35.66 -12.33 -7.22
C VAL A 83 35.46 -13.22 -8.46
N VAL A 84 35.89 -14.48 -8.41
CA VAL A 84 35.64 -15.45 -9.50
C VAL A 84 34.76 -16.62 -9.07
N ASP A 85 34.59 -16.93 -7.78
CA ASP A 85 33.94 -18.20 -7.39
C ASP A 85 32.95 -18.15 -6.20
N LEU A 86 32.30 -17.02 -5.92
CA LEU A 86 31.26 -16.97 -4.87
C LEU A 86 29.92 -16.42 -5.38
N ASP A 87 28.91 -17.30 -5.31
CA ASP A 87 27.55 -17.14 -5.80
C ASP A 87 26.87 -15.85 -5.34
N VAL A 88 26.29 -15.14 -6.32
CA VAL A 88 25.47 -13.92 -6.20
C VAL A 88 24.22 -14.12 -5.30
N ASP A 89 23.91 -15.36 -4.91
CA ASP A 89 22.74 -15.73 -4.12
C ASP A 89 22.86 -15.41 -2.61
N ALA A 90 24.07 -15.30 -2.05
CA ALA A 90 24.27 -15.09 -0.60
C ALA A 90 24.12 -13.61 -0.16
N ALA A 91 24.55 -12.66 -1.00
CA ALA A 91 24.43 -11.24 -0.66
C ALA A 91 22.99 -10.72 -0.77
N VAL A 92 22.22 -11.25 -1.73
CA VAL A 92 20.79 -10.92 -1.91
C VAL A 92 19.96 -11.48 -0.75
N THR A 93 20.32 -12.63 -0.18
CA THR A 93 19.57 -13.22 0.94
C THR A 93 19.73 -12.44 2.24
N VAL A 94 20.90 -11.86 2.54
CA VAL A 94 21.10 -11.09 3.79
C VAL A 94 20.32 -9.76 3.78
N ALA A 95 20.38 -8.99 2.69
CA ALA A 95 19.64 -7.73 2.57
C ALA A 95 18.11 -7.91 2.60
N VAL A 96 17.64 -9.06 2.10
CA VAL A 96 16.23 -9.44 2.10
C VAL A 96 15.74 -9.82 3.51
N VAL A 97 16.57 -10.50 4.29
CA VAL A 97 16.23 -10.94 5.65
C VAL A 97 16.06 -9.73 6.59
N ASP A 98 16.88 -8.70 6.47
CA ASP A 98 16.80 -7.50 7.32
C ASP A 98 15.57 -6.63 7.01
N VAL A 99 15.19 -6.50 5.73
CA VAL A 99 13.98 -5.76 5.33
C VAL A 99 12.70 -6.48 5.77
N VAL A 100 12.68 -7.82 5.72
CA VAL A 100 11.54 -8.61 6.21
C VAL A 100 11.43 -8.57 7.73
N ALA A 101 12.56 -8.63 8.45
CA ALA A 101 12.58 -8.51 9.91
C ALA A 101 12.05 -7.14 10.37
N LEU A 102 12.50 -6.04 9.76
CA LEU A 102 11.98 -4.69 10.04
C LEU A 102 10.48 -4.58 9.77
N ALA A 103 10.00 -5.21 8.69
CA ALA A 103 8.60 -5.20 8.31
C ALA A 103 7.70 -5.94 9.33
N VAL A 104 8.14 -7.07 9.89
CA VAL A 104 7.38 -7.83 10.89
C VAL A 104 7.40 -7.13 12.26
N VAL A 105 8.54 -6.53 12.64
CA VAL A 105 8.66 -5.76 13.88
C VAL A 105 7.76 -4.52 13.83
N ALA A 106 7.78 -3.76 12.72
CA ALA A 106 6.90 -2.60 12.54
C ALA A 106 5.41 -2.96 12.56
N ALA A 107 5.03 -4.12 12.02
CA ALA A 107 3.64 -4.61 12.06
C ALA A 107 3.15 -4.78 13.51
N ARG A 108 3.96 -5.44 14.35
CA ARG A 108 3.64 -5.67 15.76
C ARG A 108 3.58 -4.37 16.57
N MET A 109 4.43 -3.40 16.25
CA MET A 109 4.44 -2.10 16.93
C MET A 109 3.12 -1.35 16.71
N MET A 110 2.62 -1.31 15.47
CA MET A 110 1.35 -0.68 15.16
C MET A 110 0.18 -1.34 15.89
N THR A 111 0.08 -2.66 15.81
CA THR A 111 -0.99 -3.42 16.49
C THR A 111 -0.98 -3.18 18.00
N ARG A 112 0.21 -3.10 18.61
CA ARG A 112 0.36 -2.79 20.05
C ARG A 112 -0.15 -1.38 20.34
N SER A 113 0.33 -0.36 19.62
CA SER A 113 -0.12 1.02 19.81
C SER A 113 -1.63 1.21 19.66
N VAL A 114 -2.28 0.45 18.77
CA VAL A 114 -3.74 0.45 18.62
C VAL A 114 -4.43 -0.22 19.80
N LYS A 115 -3.96 -1.41 20.22
CA LYS A 115 -4.52 -2.13 21.39
C LYS A 115 -4.36 -1.34 22.70
N ASP A 116 -3.26 -0.62 22.84
CA ASP A 116 -2.94 0.21 24.00
C ASP A 116 -3.65 1.57 23.96
N GLY A 117 -4.49 1.83 22.95
CA GLY A 117 -5.31 3.04 22.81
C GLY A 117 -4.51 4.32 22.55
N LYS A 118 -3.27 4.19 22.03
CA LYS A 118 -2.40 5.34 21.75
C LYS A 118 -2.77 6.05 20.44
N ILE A 119 -3.09 5.26 19.42
CA ILE A 119 -3.65 5.76 18.15
C ILE A 119 -5.16 5.85 18.35
N LYS A 120 -5.73 7.06 18.16
CA LYS A 120 -7.14 7.32 18.50
C LYS A 120 -8.07 7.11 17.31
N SER A 121 -7.61 7.39 16.09
CA SER A 121 -8.44 7.35 14.89
C SER A 121 -7.74 6.72 13.69
N MET A 122 -8.54 6.22 12.75
CA MET A 122 -8.07 5.70 11.46
C MET A 122 -7.40 6.80 10.61
N GLU A 123 -7.87 8.04 10.73
CA GLU A 123 -7.34 9.18 9.99
C GLU A 123 -5.87 9.48 10.33
N GLU A 124 -5.47 9.27 11.59
CA GLU A 124 -4.10 9.41 12.05
C GLU A 124 -3.17 8.45 11.29
N ILE A 125 -3.62 7.21 11.07
CA ILE A 125 -2.89 6.19 10.30
C ILE A 125 -2.69 6.65 8.84
N TYR A 126 -3.72 7.26 8.25
CA TYR A 126 -3.64 7.79 6.89
C TYR A 126 -2.73 9.02 6.77
N LEU A 127 -2.80 9.94 7.73
CA LEU A 127 -1.99 11.15 7.74
C LEU A 127 -0.49 10.84 7.68
N PHE A 128 -0.05 9.87 8.49
CA PHE A 128 1.35 9.43 8.51
C PHE A 128 1.65 8.31 7.50
N SER A 129 0.68 7.92 6.67
CA SER A 129 0.82 6.87 5.65
C SER A 129 1.39 5.56 6.21
N LEU A 130 0.94 5.16 7.40
CA LEU A 130 1.44 3.96 8.05
C LEU A 130 0.83 2.69 7.43
N PRO A 131 1.64 1.65 7.13
CA PRO A 131 1.16 0.46 6.44
C PRO A 131 0.36 -0.46 7.36
N ILE A 132 -0.92 -0.70 7.04
CA ILE A 132 -1.79 -1.63 7.75
C ILE A 132 -1.46 -3.06 7.32
N LYS A 133 -0.99 -3.89 8.25
CA LYS A 133 -0.61 -5.30 8.00
C LYS A 133 -1.52 -6.31 8.66
N GLU A 134 -2.33 -5.87 9.61
CA GLU A 134 -3.28 -6.68 10.35
C GLU A 134 -4.69 -6.12 10.15
N TYR A 135 -5.65 -7.00 9.83
CA TYR A 135 -7.03 -6.58 9.57
C TYR A 135 -7.77 -6.19 10.87
N GLN A 136 -7.29 -6.70 12.01
CA GLN A 136 -7.86 -6.41 13.34
C GLN A 136 -7.77 -4.93 13.69
N ILE A 137 -6.78 -4.21 13.14
CA ILE A 137 -6.65 -2.75 13.31
C ILE A 137 -7.88 -2.04 12.74
N VAL A 138 -8.30 -2.45 11.54
CA VAL A 138 -9.46 -1.85 10.87
C VAL A 138 -10.75 -2.22 11.59
N ASP A 139 -10.87 -3.45 12.08
CA ASP A 139 -12.05 -3.89 12.83
C ASP A 139 -12.22 -3.16 14.17
N PHE A 140 -11.11 -2.72 14.78
CA PHE A 140 -11.15 -1.93 16.00
C PHE A 140 -11.64 -0.49 15.75
N PHE A 141 -11.16 0.16 14.68
CA PHE A 141 -11.52 1.55 14.38
C PHE A 141 -12.85 1.72 13.65
N LEU A 142 -13.22 0.75 12.80
CA LEU A 142 -14.41 0.83 11.95
C LEU A 142 -15.36 -0.34 12.25
N PRO A 143 -16.22 -0.24 13.28
CA PRO A 143 -17.16 -1.31 13.63
C PRO A 143 -18.36 -1.41 12.66
N THR A 144 -18.68 -0.35 11.91
CA THR A 144 -19.84 -0.25 11.00
C THR A 144 -19.57 -0.77 9.59
N LEU A 145 -18.40 -1.39 9.39
CA LEU A 145 -17.90 -1.83 8.10
C LEU A 145 -18.80 -2.92 7.49
N LYS A 146 -19.31 -2.69 6.28
CA LYS A 146 -20.07 -3.69 5.51
C LYS A 146 -19.22 -4.29 4.41
N ASP A 147 -19.31 -5.61 4.23
CA ASP A 147 -18.69 -6.34 3.14
C ASP A 147 -19.72 -6.70 2.05
N GLU A 148 -19.33 -6.50 0.79
CA GLU A 148 -20.13 -6.88 -0.37
C GLU A 148 -19.30 -7.72 -1.36
N VAL A 149 -19.83 -8.90 -1.69
CA VAL A 149 -19.22 -9.77 -2.69
C VAL A 149 -19.64 -9.29 -4.08
N MET A 150 -18.67 -8.82 -4.86
CA MET A 150 -18.91 -8.21 -6.16
C MET A 150 -19.01 -9.24 -7.28
N LYS A 151 -18.02 -10.15 -7.35
CA LYS A 151 -17.96 -11.21 -8.37
C LYS A 151 -17.13 -12.38 -7.89
N ILE A 152 -17.63 -13.57 -8.21
CA ILE A 152 -16.90 -14.83 -8.08
C ILE A 152 -16.69 -15.35 -9.51
N MET A 153 -15.47 -15.78 -9.82
CA MET A 153 -15.15 -16.38 -11.12
C MET A 153 -14.29 -17.64 -10.94
N PRO A 154 -14.58 -18.73 -11.65
CA PRO A 154 -13.66 -19.86 -11.71
C PRO A 154 -12.45 -19.49 -12.58
N VAL A 155 -11.26 -19.86 -12.12
CA VAL A 155 -9.99 -19.73 -12.83
C VAL A 155 -9.38 -21.12 -12.92
N GLN A 156 -8.98 -21.52 -14.12
CA GLN A 156 -8.50 -22.86 -14.41
C GLN A 156 -7.01 -22.83 -14.75
N LYS A 157 -6.26 -23.81 -14.26
CA LYS A 157 -4.87 -24.08 -14.65
C LYS A 157 -4.80 -25.49 -15.22
N GLN A 158 -4.32 -25.63 -16.45
CA GLN A 158 -4.07 -26.94 -17.04
C GLN A 158 -2.89 -27.62 -16.35
N THR A 159 -3.06 -28.89 -15.99
CA THR A 159 -2.01 -29.75 -15.41
C THR A 159 -1.96 -31.07 -16.17
N ARG A 160 -0.90 -31.85 -15.97
CA ARG A 160 -0.74 -33.16 -16.62
C ARG A 160 -1.90 -34.13 -16.29
N ALA A 161 -2.46 -34.01 -15.10
CA ALA A 161 -3.58 -34.84 -14.62
C ALA A 161 -4.97 -34.19 -14.86
N GLY A 162 -5.06 -33.16 -15.73
CA GLY A 162 -6.32 -32.49 -16.08
C GLY A 162 -6.40 -31.02 -15.65
N GLN A 163 -7.62 -30.47 -15.65
CA GLN A 163 -7.88 -29.08 -15.31
C GLN A 163 -7.99 -28.89 -13.79
N ARG A 164 -7.11 -28.06 -13.21
CA ARG A 164 -7.20 -27.65 -11.81
C ARG A 164 -7.94 -26.32 -11.70
N THR A 165 -9.15 -26.36 -11.17
CA THR A 165 -9.99 -25.18 -10.96
C THR A 165 -9.76 -24.55 -9.59
N ARG A 166 -9.88 -23.23 -9.51
CA ARG A 166 -9.87 -22.42 -8.29
C ARG A 166 -10.90 -21.30 -8.45
N PHE A 167 -11.37 -20.74 -7.35
CA PHE A 167 -12.29 -19.61 -7.38
C PHE A 167 -11.56 -18.33 -6.99
N LYS A 168 -11.75 -17.29 -7.81
CA LYS A 168 -11.31 -15.92 -7.54
C LYS A 168 -12.51 -15.09 -7.11
N ALA A 169 -12.43 -14.53 -5.91
CA ALA A 169 -13.45 -13.66 -5.34
C ALA A 169 -12.95 -12.21 -5.33
N PHE A 170 -13.84 -11.29 -5.72
CA PHE A 170 -13.69 -9.85 -5.57
C PHE A 170 -14.67 -9.38 -4.51
N VAL A 171 -14.16 -8.74 -3.47
CA VAL A 171 -14.95 -8.22 -2.35
C VAL A 171 -14.63 -6.76 -2.16
N ALA A 172 -15.67 -5.94 -2.06
CA ALA A 172 -15.58 -4.54 -1.67
C ALA A 172 -16.04 -4.40 -0.23
N ILE A 173 -15.45 -3.45 0.49
CA ILE A 173 -15.76 -3.17 1.88
C ILE A 173 -15.92 -1.65 2.01
N GLY A 174 -16.86 -1.19 2.83
CA GLY A 174 -16.94 0.23 3.20
C GLY A 174 -17.93 0.52 4.31
N ASP A 175 -17.85 1.72 4.85
CA ASP A 175 -18.63 2.21 6.00
C ASP A 175 -19.68 3.27 5.61
N PHE A 176 -19.85 3.54 4.31
CA PHE A 176 -20.70 4.62 3.77
C PHE A 176 -20.30 6.02 4.23
N ASP A 177 -19.17 6.18 4.91
CA ASP A 177 -18.70 7.46 5.48
C ASP A 177 -17.30 7.84 4.99
N GLY A 178 -16.94 7.38 3.79
CA GLY A 178 -15.69 7.77 3.15
C GLY A 178 -14.54 6.80 3.37
N HIS A 179 -14.77 5.57 3.85
CA HIS A 179 -13.75 4.52 3.86
C HIS A 179 -14.14 3.38 2.91
N VAL A 180 -13.20 2.99 2.03
CA VAL A 180 -13.41 1.88 1.10
C VAL A 180 -12.19 0.99 1.02
N GLY A 181 -12.41 -0.33 1.02
CA GLY A 181 -11.41 -1.34 0.69
C GLY A 181 -11.84 -2.19 -0.51
N LEU A 182 -10.86 -2.64 -1.29
CA LEU A 182 -11.07 -3.62 -2.37
C LEU A 182 -10.08 -4.77 -2.24
N GLY A 183 -10.62 -5.98 -2.14
CA GLY A 183 -9.86 -7.21 -1.92
C GLY A 183 -10.08 -8.22 -3.03
N VAL A 184 -9.01 -8.94 -3.37
CA VAL A 184 -9.06 -10.03 -4.35
C VAL A 184 -8.27 -11.21 -3.81
N LYS A 185 -8.92 -12.38 -3.75
CA LYS A 185 -8.26 -13.62 -3.33
C LYS A 185 -8.69 -14.77 -4.21
N CYS A 186 -7.76 -15.70 -4.43
CA CYS A 186 -8.01 -16.98 -5.08
C CYS A 186 -7.82 -18.12 -4.09
N ALA A 187 -8.77 -19.05 -4.01
CA ALA A 187 -8.66 -20.27 -3.20
C ALA A 187 -9.28 -21.48 -3.92
N LYS A 188 -9.12 -22.68 -3.35
CA LYS A 188 -9.74 -23.91 -3.91
C LYS A 188 -11.25 -23.92 -3.68
N GLU A 189 -11.69 -23.46 -2.51
CA GLU A 189 -13.09 -23.39 -2.12
C GLU A 189 -13.60 -21.94 -2.20
N VAL A 190 -14.89 -21.78 -2.47
CA VAL A 190 -15.51 -20.45 -2.58
C VAL A 190 -15.50 -19.72 -1.25
N ALA A 191 -15.89 -20.38 -0.16
CA ALA A 191 -15.96 -19.77 1.17
C ALA A 191 -14.60 -19.25 1.66
N THR A 192 -13.52 -20.02 1.45
CA THR A 192 -12.16 -19.61 1.82
C THR A 192 -11.64 -18.46 0.94
N ALA A 193 -12.04 -18.40 -0.34
CA ALA A 193 -11.73 -17.28 -1.21
C ALA A 193 -12.41 -15.99 -0.73
N ILE A 194 -13.69 -16.05 -0.34
CA ILE A 194 -14.44 -14.90 0.16
C ILE A 194 -13.82 -14.38 1.46
N ARG A 195 -13.62 -15.25 2.47
CA ARG A 195 -12.99 -14.85 3.74
C ARG A 195 -11.61 -14.22 3.54
N GLY A 196 -10.78 -14.81 2.68
CA GLY A 196 -9.47 -14.26 2.37
C GLY A 196 -9.53 -12.94 1.57
N ALA A 197 -10.57 -12.73 0.76
CA ALA A 197 -10.79 -11.48 0.05
C ALA A 197 -11.28 -10.37 0.99
N ILE A 198 -12.12 -10.69 1.98
CA ILE A 198 -12.54 -9.76 3.04
C ILE A 198 -11.31 -9.25 3.80
N ILE A 199 -10.44 -10.16 4.26
CA ILE A 199 -9.20 -9.78 4.96
C ILE A 199 -8.32 -8.90 4.07
N ALA A 200 -8.16 -9.26 2.79
CA ALA A 200 -7.36 -8.48 1.86
C ALA A 200 -7.95 -7.07 1.60
N ALA A 201 -9.28 -6.93 1.60
CA ALA A 201 -9.96 -5.65 1.46
C ALA A 201 -9.79 -4.76 2.70
N LYS A 202 -9.82 -5.35 3.90
CA LYS A 202 -9.54 -4.63 5.15
C LYS A 202 -8.11 -4.11 5.21
N LEU A 203 -7.15 -4.85 4.69
CA LEU A 203 -5.75 -4.39 4.62
C LEU A 203 -5.55 -3.25 3.61
N SER A 204 -6.43 -3.11 2.63
CA SER A 204 -6.34 -2.11 1.55
C SER A 204 -7.37 -0.99 1.68
N VAL A 205 -7.81 -0.65 2.89
CA VAL A 205 -8.77 0.45 3.08
C VAL A 205 -8.11 1.80 2.79
N VAL A 206 -8.80 2.61 2.00
CA VAL A 206 -8.37 3.92 1.53
C VAL A 206 -9.44 4.96 1.92
N PRO A 207 -9.02 6.16 2.37
CA PRO A 207 -9.95 7.26 2.62
C PRO A 207 -10.43 7.89 1.31
N VAL A 208 -11.67 8.32 1.29
CA VAL A 208 -12.35 8.93 0.13
C VAL A 208 -12.67 10.37 0.44
N ARG A 209 -12.06 11.30 -0.31
CA ARG A 209 -12.36 12.72 -0.13
C ARG A 209 -13.68 13.04 -0.83
N ARG A 210 -14.68 13.42 -0.04
CA ARG A 210 -15.95 13.99 -0.51
C ARG A 210 -15.86 15.52 -0.56
N GLY A 211 -16.73 16.13 -1.35
CA GLY A 211 -16.80 17.56 -1.58
C GLY A 211 -18.14 17.98 -2.15
N TYR A 212 -18.17 19.21 -2.67
CA TYR A 212 -19.37 19.87 -3.18
C TYR A 212 -19.24 20.12 -4.68
N TRP A 213 -20.37 20.23 -5.38
CA TRP A 213 -20.39 20.60 -6.80
C TRP A 213 -20.43 22.11 -7.02
N GLY A 214 -21.14 22.83 -6.14
CA GLY A 214 -21.31 24.29 -6.17
C GLY A 214 -21.19 24.87 -4.76
N ALA A 215 -22.29 25.41 -4.23
CA ALA A 215 -22.30 25.94 -2.86
C ALA A 215 -22.02 24.86 -1.80
N SER A 216 -21.16 25.17 -0.83
CA SER A 216 -20.79 24.33 0.31
C SER A 216 -21.85 24.35 1.41
N LEU A 217 -23.06 23.88 1.10
CA LEU A 217 -24.20 23.90 2.02
C LEU A 217 -24.44 22.49 2.58
N GLY A 218 -24.40 22.22 3.88
CA GLY A 218 -24.71 20.87 4.42
C GLY A 218 -23.62 19.81 4.12
N ASP A 219 -23.98 18.52 4.06
CA ASP A 219 -22.99 17.43 3.97
C ASP A 219 -22.34 17.26 2.59
N PRO A 220 -21.06 16.88 2.51
CA PRO A 220 -20.38 16.67 1.23
C PRO A 220 -20.96 15.43 0.52
N HIS A 221 -21.55 15.64 -0.66
CA HIS A 221 -22.33 14.61 -1.36
C HIS A 221 -21.63 14.02 -2.60
N THR A 222 -20.65 14.72 -3.16
CA THR A 222 -19.99 14.37 -4.45
C THR A 222 -18.47 14.31 -4.30
N VAL A 223 -17.75 13.92 -5.36
CA VAL A 223 -16.29 14.03 -5.48
C VAL A 223 -15.89 15.51 -5.63
N PRO A 224 -14.76 15.99 -5.07
CA PRO A 224 -14.34 17.40 -5.15
C PRO A 224 -13.92 17.86 -6.55
N SER A 225 -13.33 16.98 -7.35
CA SER A 225 -12.87 17.30 -8.70
C SER A 225 -13.09 16.13 -9.66
N LYS A 226 -12.94 16.37 -10.97
CA LYS A 226 -13.01 15.30 -11.97
C LYS A 226 -11.78 14.41 -11.84
N VAL A 227 -11.94 13.22 -11.29
CA VAL A 227 -10.85 12.24 -11.12
C VAL A 227 -10.98 11.10 -12.11
N SER A 228 -9.85 10.52 -12.50
CA SER A 228 -9.80 9.34 -13.35
C SER A 228 -8.90 8.27 -12.76
N GLY A 229 -9.26 7.02 -12.97
CA GLY A 229 -8.49 5.84 -12.62
C GLY A 229 -8.36 4.93 -13.84
N LYS A 230 -7.17 4.40 -14.07
CA LYS A 230 -6.87 3.49 -15.18
C LYS A 230 -6.24 2.21 -14.65
N VAL A 231 -6.78 1.07 -15.08
CA VAL A 231 -6.21 -0.26 -14.80
C VAL A 231 -6.35 -1.13 -16.04
N GLY A 232 -5.22 -1.57 -16.59
CA GLY A 232 -5.19 -2.26 -17.89
C GLY A 232 -5.78 -1.40 -19.00
N SER A 233 -6.72 -1.95 -19.77
CA SER A 233 -7.44 -1.26 -20.84
C SER A 233 -8.61 -0.41 -20.35
N VAL A 234 -8.99 -0.51 -19.07
CA VAL A 234 -10.20 0.13 -18.53
C VAL A 234 -9.86 1.46 -17.87
N MET A 235 -10.61 2.49 -18.22
CA MET A 235 -10.56 3.82 -17.61
C MET A 235 -11.92 4.16 -17.02
N CYS A 236 -11.94 4.58 -15.76
CA CYS A 236 -13.13 5.08 -15.09
C CYS A 236 -12.88 6.54 -14.70
N ARG A 237 -13.79 7.43 -15.08
CA ARG A 237 -13.76 8.85 -14.72
C ARG A 237 -14.97 9.16 -13.85
N LEU A 238 -14.71 9.75 -12.70
CA LEU A 238 -15.73 10.29 -11.80
C LEU A 238 -15.85 11.79 -12.06
N ILE A 239 -17.07 12.26 -12.24
CA ILE A 239 -17.40 13.65 -12.53
C ILE A 239 -18.37 14.12 -11.44
N PRO A 240 -18.11 15.28 -10.82
CA PRO A 240 -18.97 15.77 -9.75
C PRO A 240 -20.36 16.12 -10.28
N ALA A 241 -21.38 15.88 -9.45
CA ALA A 241 -22.78 16.01 -9.83
C ALA A 241 -23.56 16.94 -8.87
N PRO A 242 -24.63 17.60 -9.37
CA PRO A 242 -25.55 18.36 -8.52
C PRO A 242 -26.27 17.43 -7.53
N ARG A 243 -26.79 18.02 -6.46
CA ARG A 243 -27.50 17.27 -5.42
C ARG A 243 -28.75 16.58 -5.95
N GLY A 244 -28.97 15.35 -5.49
CA GLY A 244 -30.15 14.55 -5.84
C GLY A 244 -30.05 13.87 -7.20
N THR A 245 -28.89 13.93 -7.86
CA THR A 245 -28.63 13.18 -9.11
C THR A 245 -28.59 11.67 -8.87
N GLY A 246 -28.14 11.26 -7.68
CA GLY A 246 -27.76 9.90 -7.36
C GLY A 246 -26.50 9.43 -8.09
N ILE A 247 -26.19 8.16 -7.91
CA ILE A 247 -25.03 7.52 -8.54
C ILE A 247 -25.41 7.01 -9.93
N VAL A 248 -24.99 7.74 -10.96
CA VAL A 248 -25.15 7.36 -12.37
C VAL A 248 -23.93 6.56 -12.81
N ALA A 249 -23.99 5.25 -12.56
CA ALA A 249 -22.90 4.33 -12.86
C ALA A 249 -23.37 2.92 -13.22
N ALA A 250 -22.48 2.15 -13.84
CA ALA A 250 -22.67 0.72 -14.05
C ALA A 250 -22.88 0.00 -12.69
N PRO A 251 -23.63 -1.11 -12.63
CA PRO A 251 -24.03 -1.74 -11.37
C PRO A 251 -22.85 -2.11 -10.47
N ALA A 252 -21.74 -2.57 -11.05
CA ALA A 252 -20.53 -2.92 -10.31
C ALA A 252 -19.84 -1.69 -9.68
N SER A 253 -19.68 -0.59 -10.42
CA SER A 253 -19.09 0.63 -9.87
C SER A 253 -20.05 1.36 -8.94
N LYS A 254 -21.37 1.26 -9.17
CA LYS A 254 -22.41 1.86 -8.34
C LYS A 254 -22.34 1.36 -6.90
N ARG A 255 -22.29 0.03 -6.71
CA ARG A 255 -22.14 -0.59 -5.38
C ARG A 255 -20.86 -0.14 -4.67
N LEU A 256 -19.73 -0.10 -5.38
CA LEU A 256 -18.46 0.36 -4.83
C LEU A 256 -18.51 1.84 -4.40
N LEU A 257 -19.15 2.71 -5.20
CA LEU A 257 -19.33 4.12 -4.87
C LEU A 257 -20.34 4.34 -3.73
N GLN A 258 -21.33 3.47 -3.58
CA GLN A 258 -22.25 3.47 -2.43
C GLN A 258 -21.50 3.16 -1.14
N LEU A 259 -20.68 2.10 -1.13
CA LEU A 259 -19.82 1.76 0.01
C LEU A 259 -18.85 2.90 0.37
N ALA A 260 -18.45 3.71 -0.61
CA ALA A 260 -17.64 4.90 -0.42
C ALA A 260 -18.35 6.08 0.26
N GLY A 261 -19.67 6.03 0.39
CA GLY A 261 -20.44 7.17 0.91
C GLY A 261 -20.59 8.33 -0.08
N VAL A 262 -20.33 8.10 -1.39
CA VAL A 262 -20.58 9.10 -2.43
C VAL A 262 -22.05 9.00 -2.83
N GLN A 263 -22.80 10.10 -2.68
CA GLN A 263 -24.24 10.12 -2.91
C GLN A 263 -24.56 10.45 -4.38
N ASP A 264 -23.90 11.47 -4.93
CA ASP A 264 -24.13 11.92 -6.31
C ASP A 264 -22.83 11.92 -7.10
N VAL A 265 -22.83 11.25 -8.25
CA VAL A 265 -21.67 11.23 -9.16
C VAL A 265 -22.07 10.79 -10.55
N TYR A 266 -21.56 11.48 -11.56
CA TYR A 266 -21.59 11.01 -12.94
C TYR A 266 -20.35 10.17 -13.22
N THR A 267 -20.52 9.04 -13.88
CA THR A 267 -19.39 8.19 -14.26
C THR A 267 -19.29 8.05 -15.77
N GLN A 268 -18.06 8.05 -16.26
CA GLN A 268 -17.74 7.71 -17.64
C GLN A 268 -16.74 6.56 -17.62
N ALA A 269 -17.08 5.45 -18.29
CA ALA A 269 -16.19 4.31 -18.45
C ALA A 269 -15.75 4.21 -19.91
N LYS A 270 -14.46 3.94 -20.15
CA LYS A 270 -13.88 3.68 -21.47
C LYS A 270 -13.06 2.39 -21.44
N GLY A 271 -13.00 1.68 -22.56
CA GLY A 271 -12.29 0.41 -22.70
C GLY A 271 -13.18 -0.82 -22.40
N SER A 272 -12.55 -1.97 -22.13
CA SER A 272 -13.27 -3.25 -21.96
C SER A 272 -13.84 -3.43 -20.55
N THR A 273 -14.99 -2.80 -20.29
CA THR A 273 -15.72 -2.86 -19.01
C THR A 273 -16.26 -4.25 -18.66
N ALA A 274 -16.33 -5.17 -19.63
CA ALA A 274 -16.69 -6.57 -19.41
C ALA A 274 -15.72 -7.27 -18.43
N THR A 275 -14.46 -6.83 -18.38
CA THR A 275 -13.47 -7.30 -17.40
C THR A 275 -13.72 -6.68 -16.02
N MET A 276 -14.75 -7.16 -15.32
CA MET A 276 -15.23 -6.58 -14.06
C MET A 276 -14.13 -6.39 -13.00
N GLY A 277 -13.14 -7.28 -12.93
CA GLY A 277 -12.03 -7.16 -11.98
C GLY A 277 -11.15 -5.93 -12.23
N ASN A 278 -10.89 -5.58 -13.49
CA ASN A 278 -10.14 -4.38 -13.86
C ASN A 278 -11.01 -3.14 -13.71
N PHE A 279 -12.29 -3.24 -14.06
CA PHE A 279 -13.24 -2.16 -13.89
C PHE A 279 -13.36 -1.72 -12.43
N LEU A 280 -13.57 -2.65 -11.49
CA LEU A 280 -13.63 -2.36 -10.05
C LEU A 280 -12.34 -1.74 -9.52
N LYS A 281 -11.18 -2.27 -9.94
CA LYS A 281 -9.89 -1.68 -9.58
C LYS A 281 -9.71 -0.27 -10.15
N ALA A 282 -10.15 -0.02 -11.38
CA ALA A 282 -10.09 1.31 -11.99
C ALA A 282 -10.96 2.32 -11.24
N THR A 283 -12.17 1.91 -10.81
CA THR A 283 -13.02 2.74 -9.96
C THR A 283 -12.37 3.00 -8.60
N PHE A 284 -11.80 1.97 -7.96
CA PHE A 284 -11.09 2.10 -6.69
C PHE A 284 -9.88 3.05 -6.79
N VAL A 285 -9.11 2.97 -7.87
CA VAL A 285 -7.98 3.89 -8.12
C VAL A 285 -8.47 5.33 -8.40
N ALA A 286 -9.60 5.50 -9.07
CA ALA A 286 -10.18 6.83 -9.26
C ALA A 286 -10.56 7.46 -7.91
N ILE A 287 -11.14 6.66 -7.01
CA ILE A 287 -11.49 7.08 -5.65
C ILE A 287 -10.25 7.40 -4.82
N SER A 288 -9.20 6.57 -4.86
CA SER A 288 -7.96 6.86 -4.11
C SER A 288 -7.26 8.14 -4.61
N THR A 289 -7.47 8.50 -5.88
CA THR A 289 -6.89 9.70 -6.48
C THR A 289 -7.55 10.99 -5.96
N THR A 290 -8.69 10.91 -5.27
CA THR A 290 -9.39 12.08 -4.71
C THR A 290 -8.54 12.86 -3.70
N TYR A 291 -7.84 12.17 -2.79
CA TYR A 291 -6.89 12.79 -1.87
C TYR A 291 -5.56 13.17 -2.52
N ARG A 292 -5.20 12.53 -3.64
CA ARG A 292 -3.98 12.86 -4.38
C ARG A 292 -4.09 14.19 -5.11
N PHE A 293 -5.30 14.62 -5.46
CA PHE A 293 -5.53 15.88 -6.16
C PHE A 293 -5.43 17.07 -5.19
N VAL A 294 -4.43 17.92 -5.41
CA VAL A 294 -4.24 19.13 -4.59
C VAL A 294 -5.20 20.21 -5.06
N THR A 295 -6.15 20.54 -4.19
CA THR A 295 -7.11 21.64 -4.37
C THR A 295 -6.58 22.92 -3.70
N PRO A 296 -7.06 24.11 -4.11
CA PRO A 296 -6.69 25.38 -3.47
C PRO A 296 -6.89 25.40 -1.94
N ASP A 297 -7.89 24.68 -1.44
CA ASP A 297 -8.16 24.55 0.01
C ASP A 297 -6.98 23.96 0.80
N LEU A 298 -6.10 23.21 0.14
CA LEU A 298 -4.94 22.54 0.74
C LEU A 298 -3.62 23.31 0.56
N TRP A 299 -3.64 24.54 0.03
CA TRP A 299 -2.40 25.30 -0.19
C TRP A 299 -1.78 25.86 1.08
N ARG A 300 -2.53 25.89 2.19
CA ARG A 300 -2.03 26.33 3.48
C ARG A 300 -0.92 25.39 3.95
N GLN A 301 0.21 25.95 4.36
CA GLN A 301 1.29 25.19 4.97
C GLN A 301 0.83 24.64 6.33
N ILE A 302 0.87 23.31 6.48
CA ILE A 302 0.54 22.61 7.71
C ILE A 302 1.88 22.28 8.40
N PRO A 303 2.07 22.64 9.68
CA PRO A 303 3.29 22.27 10.41
C PRO A 303 3.37 20.75 10.54
N LEU A 304 4.57 20.19 10.39
CA LEU A 304 4.78 18.75 10.52
C LEU A 304 4.61 18.35 12.00
N SER A 305 3.62 17.51 12.27
CA SER A 305 3.44 16.86 13.57
C SER A 305 4.39 15.67 13.72
N LYS A 306 4.74 15.33 14.95
CA LYS A 306 5.54 14.13 15.24
C LYS A 306 4.77 12.88 14.86
N THR A 307 5.49 11.85 14.45
CA THR A 307 4.85 10.57 14.11
C THR A 307 4.44 9.81 15.38
N PRO A 308 3.39 8.98 15.35
CA PRO A 308 2.96 8.21 16.51
C PRO A 308 4.07 7.28 17.03
N TYR A 309 4.95 6.81 16.16
CA TYR A 309 6.11 6.01 16.56
C TYR A 309 7.15 6.79 17.35
N GLU A 310 7.36 8.07 16.99
CA GLU A 310 8.28 8.95 17.70
C GLU A 310 7.72 9.34 19.07
N GLU A 311 6.44 9.74 19.11
CA GLU A 311 5.77 10.14 20.36
C GLU A 311 5.67 8.99 21.37
N PHE A 312 5.38 7.78 20.90
CA PHE A 312 5.22 6.60 21.76
C PHE A 312 6.44 5.69 21.80
N SER A 313 7.60 6.16 21.33
CA SER A 313 8.87 5.41 21.30
C SER A 313 9.23 4.80 22.67
N GLY A 314 9.13 5.59 23.75
CA GLY A 314 9.39 5.13 25.11
C GLY A 314 8.43 4.02 25.57
N HIS A 315 7.16 4.10 25.17
CA HIS A 315 6.15 3.07 25.48
C HIS A 315 6.42 1.78 24.71
N LEU A 316 6.76 1.88 23.43
CA LEU A 316 7.12 0.74 22.58
C LEU A 316 8.36 0.02 23.11
N ALA A 317 9.35 0.75 23.60
CA ALA A 317 10.54 0.19 24.24
C ALA A 317 10.21 -0.60 25.52
N LEU A 318 9.30 -0.09 26.36
CA LEU A 318 8.83 -0.78 27.57
C LEU A 318 8.02 -2.04 27.25
N ALA A 319 7.14 -1.97 26.24
CA ALA A 319 6.36 -3.11 25.77
C ALA A 319 7.25 -4.22 25.16
N GLY A 320 8.35 -3.84 24.49
CA GLY A 320 9.37 -4.79 24.01
C GLY A 320 10.02 -5.59 25.15
N LYS A 321 10.37 -4.91 26.25
CA LYS A 321 10.97 -5.53 27.44
C LYS A 321 10.02 -6.50 28.16
N LYS A 322 8.73 -6.17 28.28
CA LYS A 322 7.73 -7.07 28.89
C LYS A 322 7.57 -8.40 28.14
N SER A 323 7.70 -8.39 26.81
CA SER A 323 7.64 -9.62 26.00
C SER A 323 8.90 -10.48 26.02
N ALA A 324 10.02 -9.97 26.55
CA ALA A 324 11.29 -10.70 26.66
C ALA A 324 11.49 -11.36 28.03
N LEU A 325 10.61 -11.09 28.99
CA LEU A 325 10.63 -11.64 30.35
C LEU A 325 9.70 -12.84 30.55
N TYR A 326 9.15 -13.38 29.46
CA TYR A 326 8.31 -14.59 29.41
C TYR A 326 8.83 -15.55 28.35
#